data_AF-A0A961BSW9-F1
#
_entry.id   AF-A0A961BSW9-F1
#
_cell.length_a   1.000
_cell.length_b   1.000
_cell.length_c   1.000
_cell.angle_alpha   90.00
_cell.angle_beta   90.00
_cell.angle_gamma   90.00
#
_symmetry.space_group_name_H-M   'P 1'
#
loop_
_entity.id
_entity.type
_entity.pdbx_description
1 polymer ?
#
loop_
_entity_poly.entity_id
_entity_poly.type
_entity_poly.pdbx_seq_one_letter_code
_entity_poly.pdbx_strand_id
1 'polypeptide(L)'
;MPEDPDDDFTPPPGDRTWRHPSELGAERLGAEPRFVARPIQRTPPKIWLATAIGALVGAAATLSVILLSGGFRIVEREPTGVERLHVDLEANPDAPIAIAEKVLPAIAEVEANGIGTSAVGTAVVFNSNGYLITTADLVDGATSTTVR
;
A
#
# COMPACT_ATOMS: atom_id res chain seq x y z
N MET A 1 -12.13 76.35 3.73
CA MET A 1 -11.64 74.98 3.97
C MET A 1 -10.18 75.14 4.35
N PRO A 2 -9.77 74.88 5.60
CA PRO A 2 -8.36 74.83 5.96
C PRO A 2 -7.75 73.56 5.36
N GLU A 3 -6.64 73.70 4.64
CA GLU A 3 -5.82 72.59 4.18
C GLU A 3 -5.05 72.05 5.40
N ASP A 4 -5.33 70.81 5.78
CA ASP A 4 -4.64 70.13 6.87
C ASP A 4 -3.29 69.62 6.35
N PRO A 5 -2.14 70.07 6.89
CA PRO A 5 -0.81 69.62 6.49
C PRO A 5 -0.43 68.33 7.21
N ASP A 6 -1.33 67.34 7.24
CA ASP A 6 -1.05 66.04 7.85
C ASP A 6 -0.31 65.13 6.85
N ASP A 7 1.00 65.25 6.93
CA ASP A 7 1.92 64.13 7.07
C ASP A 7 1.88 63.05 5.96
N ASP A 8 2.57 63.39 4.86
CA ASP A 8 3.31 62.41 4.05
C ASP A 8 4.51 61.84 4.83
N PHE A 9 4.28 61.36 6.05
CA PHE A 9 5.25 60.55 6.78
C PHE A 9 5.07 59.10 6.35
N THR A 10 5.38 58.83 5.09
CA THR A 10 5.55 57.45 4.66
C THR A 10 6.92 57.01 5.20
N PRO A 11 7.00 56.17 6.25
CA PRO A 11 8.29 55.81 6.85
C PRO A 11 9.21 55.19 5.79
N PRO A 12 10.53 55.40 5.90
CA PRO A 12 11.50 54.87 4.94
C PRO A 12 11.28 53.37 4.74
N PRO A 13 11.49 52.82 3.53
CA PRO A 13 11.22 51.41 3.22
C PRO A 13 11.91 50.42 4.18
N GLY A 14 13.04 50.84 4.77
CA GLY A 14 13.81 50.08 5.76
C GLY A 14 13.07 49.82 7.07
N ASP A 15 12.21 50.76 7.49
CA ASP A 15 11.64 50.83 8.83
C ASP A 15 10.19 50.30 8.91
N ARG A 16 9.66 49.82 7.78
CA ARG A 16 8.32 49.22 7.72
C ARG A 16 8.36 47.76 8.14
N THR A 17 7.50 47.38 9.09
CA THR A 17 7.28 45.99 9.52
C THR A 17 6.71 45.11 8.40
N TRP A 18 6.04 45.71 7.42
CA TRP A 18 5.55 45.04 6.22
C TRP A 18 6.10 45.73 4.97
N ARG A 19 6.73 44.95 4.08
CA ARG A 19 7.35 45.46 2.84
C ARG A 19 6.50 45.07 1.64
N HIS A 20 6.25 46.02 0.74
CA HIS A 20 5.48 45.77 -0.47
C HIS A 20 6.30 44.93 -1.47
N PRO A 21 5.71 44.00 -2.25
CA PRO A 21 6.45 43.11 -3.15
C PRO A 21 7.32 43.82 -4.20
N SER A 22 6.93 45.04 -4.61
CA SER A 22 7.73 45.86 -5.54
C SER A 22 9.04 46.37 -4.92
N GLU A 23 9.11 46.49 -3.60
CA GLU A 23 10.31 46.95 -2.87
C GLU A 23 11.31 45.80 -2.65
N LEU A 24 10.85 44.53 -2.69
CA LEU A 24 11.70 43.34 -2.63
C LEU A 24 12.59 43.16 -3.89
N GLY A 25 12.26 43.85 -4.99
CA GLY A 25 12.99 43.79 -6.26
C GLY A 25 14.05 44.88 -6.41
N ALA A 26 13.82 46.06 -5.83
CA ALA A 26 14.72 47.21 -5.97
C ALA A 26 16.01 47.07 -5.14
N GLU A 27 15.94 46.42 -3.97
CA GLU A 27 17.11 46.18 -3.11
C GLU A 27 18.10 45.17 -3.74
N ARG A 28 17.63 44.33 -4.69
CA ARG A 28 18.48 43.39 -5.44
C ARG A 28 19.40 44.06 -6.47
N LEU A 29 19.20 45.34 -6.79
CA LEU A 29 20.03 46.06 -7.76
C LEU A 29 21.03 47.03 -7.09
N GLY A 30 20.99 47.20 -5.77
CA GLY A 30 21.89 48.10 -5.03
C GLY A 30 22.74 47.45 -3.93
N ALA A 31 22.44 46.20 -3.55
CA ALA A 31 23.28 45.44 -2.62
C ALA A 31 24.15 44.48 -3.41
N GLU A 32 25.47 44.72 -3.44
CA GLU A 32 26.41 43.68 -3.85
C GLU A 32 26.12 42.42 -3.01
N PRO A 33 25.72 41.30 -3.63
CA PRO A 33 25.52 40.08 -2.88
C PRO A 33 26.90 39.63 -2.42
N ARG A 34 27.21 39.84 -1.13
CA ARG A 34 28.23 39.04 -0.45
C ARG A 34 27.72 37.60 -0.42
N PHE A 35 27.93 36.90 -1.53
CA PHE A 35 27.86 35.46 -1.58
C PHE A 35 28.91 34.94 -0.60
N VAL A 36 28.48 34.62 0.62
CA VAL A 36 29.22 33.66 1.43
C VAL A 36 29.03 32.33 0.72
N ALA A 37 29.92 32.05 -0.23
CA ALA A 37 30.03 30.75 -0.84
C ALA A 37 30.35 29.77 0.30
N ARG A 38 29.32 29.08 0.81
CA ARG A 38 29.55 27.91 1.65
C ARG A 38 30.27 26.93 0.74
N PRO A 39 31.51 26.52 1.04
CA PRO A 39 32.16 25.52 0.23
C PRO A 39 31.27 24.28 0.23
N ILE A 40 30.84 23.83 -0.95
CA ILE A 40 30.29 22.49 -1.10
C ILE A 40 31.40 21.57 -0.63
N GLN A 41 31.30 21.08 0.61
CA GLN A 41 32.23 20.09 1.14
C GLN A 41 32.09 18.88 0.24
N ARG A 42 33.04 18.69 -0.67
CA ARG A 42 33.17 17.47 -1.46
C ARG A 42 33.35 16.35 -0.45
N THR A 43 32.28 15.57 -0.27
CA THR A 43 32.29 14.40 0.59
C THR A 43 33.46 13.51 0.16
N PRO A 44 34.45 13.25 1.03
CA PRO A 44 35.64 12.51 0.61
C PRO A 44 35.25 11.13 0.08
N PRO A 45 35.94 10.62 -0.97
CA PRO A 45 35.61 9.35 -1.63
C PRO A 45 35.60 8.15 -0.66
N LYS A 46 36.26 8.28 0.49
CA LYS A 46 36.28 7.29 1.57
C LYS A 46 34.92 7.06 2.22
N ILE A 47 34.04 8.07 2.24
CA ILE A 47 32.69 7.95 2.82
C ILE A 47 31.79 7.09 1.94
N TRP A 48 31.93 7.19 0.61
CA TRP A 48 31.19 6.34 -0.32
C TRP A 48 31.56 4.86 -0.20
N LEU A 49 32.84 4.56 0.07
CA LEU A 49 33.27 3.20 0.31
C LEU A 49 32.69 2.67 1.64
N ALA A 50 32.69 3.49 2.69
CA ALA A 50 32.12 3.12 3.98
C ALA A 50 30.60 2.88 3.90
N THR A 51 29.87 3.70 3.14
CA THR A 51 28.41 3.50 2.95
C THR A 51 28.11 2.26 2.11
N ALA A 52 28.91 1.97 1.08
CA ALA A 52 28.76 0.74 0.29
C ALA A 52 28.99 -0.52 1.13
N ILE A 53 30.05 -0.53 1.97
CA ILE A 53 30.31 -1.65 2.88
C ILE A 53 29.18 -1.79 3.91
N GLY A 54 28.75 -0.68 4.51
CA GLY A 54 27.63 -0.68 5.47
C GLY A 54 26.33 -1.22 4.86
N ALA A 55 26.02 -0.82 3.62
CA ALA A 55 24.85 -1.32 2.90
C ALA A 55 24.93 -2.83 2.64
N LEU A 56 26.11 -3.33 2.26
CA LEU A 56 26.32 -4.75 1.99
C LEU A 56 26.23 -5.60 3.25
N VAL A 57 26.81 -5.15 4.37
CA VAL A 57 26.69 -5.80 5.67
C VAL A 57 25.23 -5.80 6.14
N GLY A 58 24.53 -4.67 5.98
CA GLY A 58 23.12 -4.56 6.33
C GLY A 58 22.25 -5.54 5.54
N ALA A 59 22.43 -5.61 4.22
CA ALA A 59 21.70 -6.53 3.35
C ALA A 59 22.00 -8.01 3.66
N ALA A 60 23.25 -8.34 3.95
CA ALA A 60 23.64 -9.70 4.34
C ALA A 60 23.01 -10.10 5.68
N ALA A 61 22.93 -9.18 6.65
CA ALA A 61 22.32 -9.42 7.94
C ALA A 61 20.80 -9.67 7.82
N THR A 62 20.07 -8.83 7.08
CA THR A 62 18.64 -9.05 6.82
C THR A 62 18.38 -10.34 6.06
N LEU A 63 19.16 -10.64 5.03
CA LEU A 63 19.02 -11.90 4.28
C LEU A 63 19.26 -13.12 5.19
N SER A 64 20.25 -13.05 6.08
CA SER A 64 20.54 -14.12 7.05
C SER A 64 19.36 -14.38 7.99
N VAL A 65 18.72 -13.32 8.50
CA VAL A 65 17.52 -13.44 9.35
C VAL A 65 16.36 -14.09 8.61
N ILE A 66 16.15 -13.76 7.32
CA ILE A 66 15.09 -14.37 6.50
C ILE A 66 15.38 -15.86 6.26
N LEU A 67 16.63 -16.22 5.99
CA LEU A 67 17.03 -17.62 5.78
C LEU A 67 16.90 -18.45 7.07
N LEU A 68 17.37 -17.92 8.20
CA LEU A 68 17.29 -18.59 9.52
C LEU A 68 15.85 -18.73 10.03
N SER A 69 14.99 -17.75 9.77
CA SER A 69 13.57 -17.81 10.15
C SER A 69 12.75 -18.71 9.22
N GLY A 70 13.34 -19.22 8.14
CA GLY A 70 12.64 -20.07 7.17
C GLY A 70 11.69 -19.29 6.28
N GLY A 71 11.91 -17.98 6.06
CA GLY A 71 11.07 -17.13 5.21
C GLY A 71 10.96 -17.59 3.74
N PHE A 72 11.89 -18.44 3.28
CA PHE A 72 11.86 -19.05 1.95
C PHE A 72 11.45 -20.53 1.96
N ARG A 73 10.80 -21.02 3.03
CA ARG A 73 10.19 -22.36 3.00
C ARG A 73 9.02 -22.34 2.03
N ILE A 74 9.31 -22.62 0.76
CA ILE A 74 8.32 -23.10 -0.19
C ILE A 74 7.90 -24.46 0.36
N VAL A 75 6.77 -24.49 1.07
CA VAL A 75 6.09 -25.75 1.35
C VAL A 75 5.58 -26.21 0.01
N GLU A 76 6.41 -26.96 -0.73
CA GLU A 76 5.93 -27.83 -1.78
C GLU A 76 5.02 -28.84 -1.09
N ARG A 77 3.76 -28.45 -0.93
CA ARG A 77 2.70 -29.38 -0.60
C ARG A 77 2.54 -30.21 -1.85
N GLU A 78 3.23 -31.33 -1.88
CA GLU A 78 3.02 -32.37 -2.87
C GLU A 78 1.51 -32.55 -2.99
N PRO A 79 0.89 -32.34 -4.17
CA PRO A 79 -0.54 -32.48 -4.30
C PRO A 79 -0.84 -33.95 -4.00
N THR A 80 -1.34 -34.21 -2.79
CA THR A 80 -1.95 -35.49 -2.42
C THR A 80 -2.88 -35.85 -3.55
N GLY A 81 -2.56 -36.95 -4.23
CA GLY A 81 -3.12 -37.31 -5.52
C GLY A 81 -4.62 -37.08 -5.54
N VAL A 82 -5.10 -36.39 -6.57
CA VAL A 82 -6.53 -36.18 -6.81
C VAL A 82 -7.15 -37.56 -6.98
N GLU A 83 -7.76 -38.09 -5.92
CA GLU A 83 -8.52 -39.33 -5.96
C GLU A 83 -9.77 -39.07 -6.80
N ARG A 84 -9.74 -39.52 -8.06
CA ARG A 84 -10.91 -39.46 -8.95
C ARG A 84 -11.82 -40.61 -8.61
N LEU A 85 -12.85 -40.34 -7.82
CA LEU A 85 -13.93 -41.29 -7.58
C LEU A 85 -14.75 -41.42 -8.88
N HIS A 86 -14.65 -42.58 -9.55
CA HIS A 86 -15.53 -42.90 -10.66
C HIS A 86 -16.82 -43.50 -10.10
N VAL A 87 -17.95 -42.84 -10.35
CA VAL A 87 -19.27 -43.29 -9.88
C VAL A 87 -20.04 -43.79 -11.10
N ASP A 88 -20.31 -45.09 -11.12
CA ASP A 88 -21.20 -45.69 -12.12
C ASP A 88 -22.66 -45.46 -11.69
N LEU A 89 -23.32 -44.54 -12.40
CA LEU A 89 -24.69 -44.12 -12.12
C LEU A 89 -25.74 -45.14 -12.59
N GLU A 90 -25.39 -46.03 -13.53
CA GLU A 90 -26.30 -47.09 -13.98
C GLU A 90 -26.36 -48.22 -12.96
N ALA A 91 -25.22 -48.54 -12.33
CA ALA A 91 -25.15 -49.54 -11.27
C ALA A 91 -25.69 -49.03 -9.92
N ASN A 92 -25.72 -47.72 -9.68
CA ASN A 92 -26.20 -47.13 -8.44
C ASN A 92 -26.98 -45.81 -8.70
N PRO A 93 -28.28 -45.89 -9.00
CA PRO A 93 -29.10 -44.73 -9.34
C PRO A 93 -29.26 -43.74 -8.19
N ASP A 94 -29.06 -44.18 -6.94
CA ASP A 94 -29.17 -43.33 -5.74
C ASP A 94 -27.85 -42.60 -5.41
N ALA A 95 -26.75 -42.94 -6.10
CA ALA A 95 -25.43 -42.36 -5.86
C ALA A 95 -25.39 -40.82 -5.95
N PRO A 96 -26.07 -40.13 -6.89
CA PRO A 96 -26.10 -38.67 -6.93
C PRO A 96 -26.65 -38.04 -5.66
N ILE A 97 -27.70 -38.63 -5.08
CA ILE A 97 -28.34 -38.13 -3.86
C ILE A 97 -27.38 -38.30 -2.69
N ALA A 98 -26.77 -39.48 -2.55
CA ALA A 98 -25.80 -39.75 -1.50
C ALA A 98 -24.55 -38.85 -1.58
N ILE A 99 -24.09 -38.53 -2.79
CA ILE A 99 -22.99 -37.58 -3.00
C ILE A 99 -23.41 -36.17 -2.63
N ALA A 100 -24.60 -35.74 -3.06
CA ALA A 100 -25.14 -34.42 -2.71
C ALA A 100 -25.23 -34.26 -1.19
N GLU A 101 -25.84 -35.21 -0.48
CA GLU A 101 -25.94 -35.20 0.98
C GLU A 101 -24.58 -35.06 1.68
N LYS A 102 -23.54 -35.69 1.11
CA LYS A 102 -22.17 -35.62 1.65
C LYS A 102 -21.47 -34.29 1.37
N VAL A 103 -21.78 -33.64 0.24
CA VAL A 103 -21.10 -32.41 -0.21
C VAL A 103 -21.83 -31.15 0.27
N LEU A 104 -23.15 -31.18 0.45
CA LEU A 104 -23.97 -30.03 0.86
C LEU A 104 -23.42 -29.26 2.07
N PRO A 105 -22.91 -29.89 3.15
CA PRO A 105 -22.35 -29.16 4.29
C PRO A 105 -21.10 -28.33 3.97
N ALA A 106 -20.43 -28.58 2.84
CA ALA A 106 -19.26 -27.83 2.40
C ALA A 106 -19.63 -26.65 1.48
N ILE A 107 -20.91 -26.47 1.14
CA ILE A 107 -21.39 -25.38 0.29
C ILE A 107 -22.01 -24.31 1.19
N ALA A 108 -21.60 -23.06 1.01
CA ALA A 108 -22.11 -21.91 1.74
C ALA A 108 -22.64 -20.83 0.79
N GLU A 109 -23.62 -20.05 1.25
CA GLU A 109 -24.07 -18.86 0.56
C GLU A 109 -23.22 -17.67 0.98
N VAL A 110 -22.81 -16.85 0.02
CA VAL A 110 -22.02 -15.64 0.26
C VAL A 110 -22.78 -14.44 -0.26
N GLU A 111 -23.04 -13.49 0.63
CA GLU A 111 -23.62 -12.19 0.35
C GLU A 111 -22.51 -11.14 0.44
N ALA A 112 -22.11 -10.58 -0.71
CA ALA A 112 -21.10 -9.55 -0.83
C ALA A 112 -21.75 -8.18 -1.01
N ASN A 113 -21.40 -7.24 -0.14
CA ASN A 113 -21.98 -5.90 -0.10
C ASN A 113 -20.88 -4.85 -0.31
N GLY A 114 -21.08 -3.93 -1.26
CA GLY A 114 -20.20 -2.82 -1.61
C GLY A 114 -20.94 -1.48 -1.61
N ILE A 115 -20.28 -0.42 -2.06
CA ILE A 115 -20.89 0.93 -2.11
C ILE A 115 -21.89 0.98 -3.27
N GLY A 116 -23.18 0.78 -2.95
CA GLY A 116 -24.26 0.79 -3.94
C GLY A 116 -24.39 -0.50 -4.76
N THR A 117 -23.63 -1.54 -4.42
CA THR A 117 -23.68 -2.86 -5.05
C THR A 117 -23.88 -3.95 -4.00
N SER A 118 -24.66 -4.97 -4.35
CA SER A 118 -24.82 -6.19 -3.55
C SER A 118 -24.90 -7.37 -4.51
N ALA A 119 -24.20 -8.45 -4.17
CA ALA A 119 -24.15 -9.67 -4.96
C ALA A 119 -24.30 -10.89 -4.04
N VAL A 120 -25.04 -11.89 -4.50
CA VAL A 120 -25.23 -13.16 -3.79
C VAL A 120 -24.70 -14.28 -4.67
N GLY A 121 -23.96 -15.19 -4.08
CA GLY A 121 -23.40 -16.34 -4.77
C GLY A 121 -23.08 -17.47 -3.81
N THR A 122 -22.31 -18.42 -4.31
CA THR A 122 -21.97 -19.65 -3.60
C THR A 122 -20.47 -19.73 -3.39
N ALA A 123 -20.08 -20.30 -2.26
CA ALA A 123 -18.71 -20.64 -1.99
C ALA A 123 -18.60 -22.09 -1.49
N VAL A 124 -17.42 -22.68 -1.67
CA VAL A 124 -17.12 -24.03 -1.21
C VAL A 124 -16.04 -23.95 -0.14
N VAL A 125 -16.26 -24.62 1.00
CA VAL A 125 -15.28 -24.76 2.07
C VAL A 125 -14.11 -25.59 1.56
N PHE A 126 -12.94 -24.98 1.47
CA PHE A 126 -11.73 -25.61 0.97
C PHE A 126 -11.01 -26.42 2.06
N ASN A 127 -11.07 -25.97 3.32
CA ASN A 127 -10.43 -26.66 4.43
C ASN A 127 -11.15 -26.40 5.77
N SER A 128 -10.77 -27.17 6.78
CA SER A 128 -11.32 -27.10 8.14
C SER A 128 -10.99 -25.80 8.91
N ASN A 129 -10.11 -24.95 8.37
CA ASN A 129 -9.76 -23.67 8.99
C ASN A 129 -10.74 -22.56 8.59
N GLY A 130 -11.78 -22.88 7.81
CA GLY A 130 -12.82 -21.94 7.40
C GLY A 130 -12.45 -21.12 6.15
N TYR A 131 -11.47 -21.57 5.35
CA TYR A 131 -11.21 -20.95 4.05
C TYR A 131 -12.26 -21.39 3.03
N LEU A 132 -12.82 -20.44 2.27
CA LEU A 132 -13.78 -20.70 1.22
C LEU A 132 -13.23 -20.29 -0.15
N ILE A 133 -13.67 -20.97 -1.20
CA ILE A 133 -13.40 -20.64 -2.60
C ILE A 133 -14.71 -20.17 -3.23
N THR A 134 -14.65 -19.02 -3.90
CA THR A 134 -15.74 -18.47 -4.71
C THR A 134 -15.17 -17.79 -5.96
N THR A 135 -16.03 -17.26 -6.81
CA THR A 135 -15.64 -16.55 -8.01
C THR A 135 -15.21 -15.12 -7.67
N ALA A 136 -14.20 -14.60 -8.37
CA ALA A 136 -13.61 -13.29 -8.04
C ALA A 136 -14.60 -12.13 -8.28
N ASP A 137 -15.42 -12.25 -9.31
CA ASP A 137 -16.50 -11.32 -9.65
C ASP A 137 -17.58 -11.19 -8.55
N LEU A 138 -17.78 -12.22 -7.73
CA LEU A 138 -18.70 -12.14 -6.59
C LEU A 138 -18.21 -11.18 -5.51
N VAL A 139 -16.90 -11.10 -5.29
CA VAL A 139 -16.30 -10.35 -4.20
C VAL A 139 -15.62 -9.05 -4.65
N ASP A 140 -15.51 -8.82 -5.95
CA ASP A 140 -14.89 -7.61 -6.49
C ASP A 140 -15.68 -6.36 -6.11
N GLY A 141 -15.00 -5.33 -5.60
CA GLY A 141 -15.62 -4.09 -5.11
C GLY A 141 -16.46 -4.22 -3.83
N ALA A 142 -16.53 -5.41 -3.20
CA ALA A 142 -17.23 -5.59 -1.93
C ALA A 142 -16.44 -4.99 -0.77
N THR A 143 -17.13 -4.32 0.16
CA THR A 143 -16.57 -3.80 1.42
C THR A 143 -16.86 -4.72 2.60
N SER A 144 -17.84 -5.61 2.45
CA SER A 144 -18.22 -6.61 3.46
C SER A 144 -18.76 -7.87 2.80
N THR A 145 -18.54 -9.02 3.43
CA THR A 145 -19.06 -10.33 3.01
C THR A 145 -19.69 -11.05 4.20
N THR A 146 -20.91 -11.54 4.02
CA THR A 146 -21.62 -12.39 5.00
C THR A 146 -21.74 -13.80 4.45
N VAL A 147 -21.45 -14.80 5.27
CA VAL A 147 -21.51 -16.23 4.88
C VAL A 147 -22.61 -16.91 5.68
N ARG A 148 -23.45 -17.71 5.02
CA ARG A 148 -24.57 -18.46 5.63
C ARG A 148 -24.56 -19.93 5.21
#